data_AF-A0A969B5P1-F1
#
_entry.id   AF-A0A969B5P1-F1
#
_cell.length_a   1.000
_cell.length_b   1.000
_cell.length_c   1.000
_cell.angle_alpha   90.00
_cell.angle_beta   90.00
_cell.angle_gamma   90.00
#
_symmetry.space_group_name_H-M   'P 1'
#
loop_
_entity.id
_entity.type
_entity.pdbx_description
1 polymer ?
#
loop_
_entity_poly.entity_id
_entity_poly.type
_entity_poly.pdbx_seq_one_letter_code
_entity_poly.pdbx_strand_id
1 'polypeptide(L)' 'PIVGVGGIFDADDAARMLDAGASLVQLYTGLVYEGPLVPRRINRGLLTRSQRVSKAVTLD' A
#
# COMPACT_ATOMS: atom_id res chain seq x y z
N PRO A 1 -0.02 -15.12 -9.19
CA PRO A 1 -0.07 -13.92 -8.31
C PRO A 1 1.34 -13.56 -7.82
N ILE A 2 1.70 -12.27 -7.80
CA ILE A 2 3.03 -11.78 -7.37
C ILE A 2 2.92 -11.18 -5.96
N VAL A 3 3.91 -11.42 -5.09
CA VAL A 3 4.00 -10.81 -3.76
C VAL A 3 5.14 -9.79 -3.75
N GLY A 4 4.82 -8.52 -3.51
CA GLY A 4 5.79 -7.44 -3.37
C GLY A 4 6.41 -7.43 -1.98
N VAL A 5 7.73 -7.30 -1.92
CA VAL A 5 8.53 -7.28 -0.68
C VAL A 5 9.67 -6.27 -0.79
N GLY A 6 10.16 -5.82 0.36
CA GLY A 6 11.37 -5.00 0.46
C GLY A 6 11.09 -3.53 0.76
N GLY A 7 11.49 -3.08 1.95
CA GLY A 7 11.53 -1.66 2.33
C GLY A 7 10.17 -0.96 2.33
N ILE A 8 9.14 -1.58 2.89
CA ILE A 8 7.77 -1.06 2.88
C ILE A 8 7.43 -0.54 4.28
N PHE A 9 7.27 0.77 4.39
CA PHE A 9 7.05 1.48 5.66
C PHE A 9 5.75 2.28 5.64
N ASP A 10 5.27 2.70 4.47
CA ASP A 10 4.04 3.47 4.31
C ASP A 10 3.15 3.00 3.15
N ALA A 11 2.05 3.75 2.94
CA ALA A 11 1.06 3.42 1.91
C ALA A 11 1.57 3.65 0.49
N ASP A 12 2.51 4.56 0.28
CA ASP A 12 3.06 4.87 -1.04
C ASP A 12 4.08 3.81 -1.47
N ASP A 13 4.87 3.28 -0.52
CA ASP A 13 5.70 2.08 -0.74
C ASP A 13 4.84 0.89 -1.19
N ALA A 14 3.75 0.63 -0.46
CA ALA A 14 2.84 -0.47 -0.79
C ALA A 14 2.14 -0.24 -2.13
N ALA A 15 1.68 0.99 -2.40
CA ALA A 15 1.06 1.35 -3.67
C ALA A 15 2.00 1.13 -4.84
N ARG A 16 3.29 1.52 -4.73
CA ARG A 16 4.29 1.27 -5.77
C ARG A 16 4.42 -0.20 -6.14
N MET A 17 4.39 -1.10 -5.15
CA MET A 17 4.43 -2.54 -5.40
C MET A 17 3.18 -3.03 -6.12
N LEU A 18 2.01 -2.56 -5.69
CA LEU A 18 0.73 -2.93 -6.30
C LEU A 18 0.62 -2.41 -7.74
N ASP A 19 1.01 -1.16 -7.97
CA ASP A 19 1.04 -0.53 -9.30
C ASP A 19 2.04 -1.25 -10.24
N ALA A 20 3.14 -1.80 -9.70
CA ALA A 20 4.08 -2.63 -10.44
C ALA A 20 3.55 -4.05 -10.75
N GLY A 21 2.32 -4.39 -10.32
CA GLY A 21 1.65 -5.65 -10.62
C GLY A 21 1.66 -6.67 -9.49
N ALA A 22 2.14 -6.31 -8.29
CA ALA A 22 1.99 -7.19 -7.13
C ALA A 22 0.51 -7.35 -6.76
N SER A 23 0.10 -8.58 -6.44
CA SER A 23 -1.24 -8.90 -5.97
C SER A 23 -1.35 -8.85 -4.44
N LEU A 24 -0.22 -8.89 -3.73
CA LEU A 24 -0.09 -8.86 -2.27
C LEU A 24 1.21 -8.16 -1.88
N VAL A 25 1.24 -7.58 -0.69
CA VAL A 25 2.44 -6.98 -0.09
C VAL A 25 2.74 -7.64 1.26
N GLN A 26 4.01 -7.98 1.51
CA GLN A 26 4.46 -8.52 2.79
C GLN A 26 5.36 -7.52 3.53
N LEU A 27 5.16 -7.43 4.84
CA LEU A 27 5.90 -6.55 5.74
C LEU A 27 6.79 -7.39 6.66
N TYR A 28 8.06 -7.00 6.79
CA TYR A 28 8.97 -7.54 7.81
C TYR A 28 9.67 -6.40 8.54
N THR A 29 10.61 -5.71 7.88
CA THR A 29 11.35 -4.59 8.48
C THR A 29 10.40 -3.47 8.89
N GLY A 30 9.37 -3.18 8.09
CA GLY A 30 8.31 -2.25 8.48
C GLY A 30 7.64 -2.62 9.80
N LEU A 31 7.28 -3.89 10.05
CA LEU A 31 6.69 -4.28 11.34
C LEU A 31 7.65 -4.08 12.52
N VAL A 32 8.94 -4.35 12.31
CA VAL A 32 9.98 -4.20 13.34
C VAL A 32 10.22 -2.74 13.70
N TYR A 33 10.32 -1.84 12.70
CA TYR A 33 10.67 -0.43 12.93
C TYR A 33 9.46 0.48 13.17
N GLU A 34 8.33 0.23 12.51
CA GLU A 34 7.13 1.10 12.53
C GLU A 34 6.05 0.62 13.53
N GLY A 35 6.28 -0.54 14.12
CA GLY A 35 5.40 -1.21 15.07
C GLY A 35 4.22 -1.95 14.43
N PRO A 36 3.46 -2.72 15.23
CA PRO A 36 2.43 -3.64 14.73
C PRO A 36 1.24 -2.95 14.06
N LEU A 37 1.09 -1.63 14.22
CA LEU A 37 0.00 -0.86 13.62
C LEU A 37 0.30 -0.38 12.19
N VAL A 38 1.52 -0.58 11.68
CA VAL A 38 1.88 -0.18 10.31
C VAL A 38 0.97 -0.77 9.23
N PRO A 39 0.51 -2.05 9.27
CA PRO A 39 -0.38 -2.57 8.24
C PRO A 39 -1.73 -1.83 8.22
N ARG A 40 -2.23 -1.44 9.39
CA ARG A 40 -3.47 -0.65 9.51
C ARG A 40 -3.30 0.74 8.91
N ARG A 41 -2.16 1.40 9.14
CA ARG A 41 -1.85 2.72 8.53
C ARG A 41 -1.77 2.63 7.01
N ILE A 42 -1.05 1.63 6.50
CA ILE A 42 -0.90 1.35 5.06
C ILE A 42 -2.26 1.14 4.42
N ASN A 43 -3.09 0.23 4.95
CA ASN A 43 -4.40 -0.06 4.38
C ASN A 43 -5.32 1.17 4.36
N ARG A 44 -5.27 2.02 5.40
CA ARG A 44 -6.03 3.27 5.42
C ARG A 44 -5.57 4.24 4.33
N GLY A 45 -4.26 4.38 4.13
CA GLY A 45 -3.69 5.20 3.06
C GLY A 45 -4.08 4.70 1.66
N LEU A 46 -4.03 3.38 1.44
CA LEU A 46 -4.44 2.76 0.17
C LEU A 46 -5.94 2.97 -0.12
N LEU A 47 -6.81 2.88 0.89
CA LEU A 47 -8.24 3.20 0.73
C LEU A 47 -8.45 4.65 0.33
N THR A 48 -7.76 5.59 0.98
CA THR A 48 -7.83 7.01 0.61
C THR A 48 -7.33 7.25 -0.82
N ARG A 49 -6.25 6.60 -1.24
CA ARG A 49 -5.75 6.67 -2.61
C ARG A 49 -6.78 6.14 -3.61
N SER A 50 -7.35 4.96 -3.36
CA SER A 50 -8.35 4.33 -4.23
C SER A 50 -9.57 5.25 -4.43
N GLN A 51 -10.09 5.86 -3.36
CA GLN A 51 -11.22 6.80 -3.44
C GLN A 51 -10.90 8.04 -4.29
N ARG A 52 -9.67 8.56 -4.24
CA ARG A 52 -9.25 9.70 -5.07
C ARG A 52 -9.22 9.32 -6.54
N VAL A 53 -8.68 8.14 -6.87
CA VAL A 53 -8.64 7.64 -8.25
C VAL A 53 -10.07 7.45 -8.78
N SER A 54 -10.96 6.79 -8.03
CA SER A 54 -12.35 6.60 -8.46
C SER A 54 -13.10 7.92 -8.67
N LYS A 55 -12.89 8.91 -7.79
CA LYS A 55 -13.50 10.24 -7.96
C LYS A 55 -12.96 10.99 -9.17
N ALA A 56 -11.67 10.85 -9.47
CA ALA A 56 -11.06 11.45 -10.64
C ALA A 56 -11.63 10.87 -11.95
N VAL A 57 -11.86 9.55 -12.00
CA VAL A 57 -12.43 8.78 -13.14
C VAL A 57 -13.94 9.02 -13.39
N THR A 58 -14.64 9.70 -12.46
CA THR A 58 -16.08 10.01 -12.64
C THR A 58 -16.29 11.44 -13.14
N LEU A 59 -15.23 12.22 -13.32
CA LEU A 59 -15.29 13.64 -13.69
C LEU A 59 -14.87 13.92 -15.16
N ASP A 60 -14.47 12.87 -15.86
CA ASP A 60 -14.11 12.73 -17.28
C ASP A 60 -15.24 12.08 -18.09
#